data_AF-K3X1J8-F1
#
_entry.id   AF-K3X1J8-F1
#
_cell.length_a   1.000
_cell.length_b   1.000
_cell.length_c   1.000
_cell.angle_alpha   90.00
_cell.angle_beta   90.00
_cell.angle_gamma   90.00
#
_symmetry.space_group_name_H-M   'P 1'
#
loop_
_entity.id
_entity.type
_entity.pdbx_description
1 polymer ?
#
loop_
_entity_poly.entity_id
_entity_poly.type
_entity_poly.pdbx_seq_one_letter_code
_entity_poly.pdbx_strand_id
1 'polypeptide(L)'
;MLTPIQSATAVDVVPETAAPVAPSCGPRVRRAWTALTSNEQMLYKNAIALSMKSGAYIKFVEIHTEYQSMMEAHKTCMFIYWHRLFLVAFENMLRAQGPAYACITVPYWDWINDYNRFVNRECTSMLNCSMALQGLGGIVEGKKVSLSINGVSTAGVCHTAYPLNFFCHASNITDTSKCSGCITRGPWDTKFLPASAGYASVRNQIFASTNIAEFSYAIENGAHNAIHSVLDGAVGTFASPADPIFWSHHAMVDLLHTIFHKCRVGENMMTLAQKAANPVGWTTCRRQDNTVFGALDHITMRTALFGLKPLNSTLDPVIGKYFNGLPTQLAALMDNNDFGSSSYLYLYQGLLGEMYTKCGNAPTTLHQFLRLLPRHHFQQ
;
A
#
# COMPACT_ATOMS: atom_id res chain seq x y z
N MET A 1 -6.35 -64.66 52.36
CA MET A 1 -6.45 -63.20 52.47
C MET A 1 -6.09 -62.63 51.12
N LEU A 2 -7.08 -62.18 50.34
CA LEU A 2 -6.92 -61.55 49.03
C LEU A 2 -7.02 -60.04 49.25
N THR A 3 -5.94 -59.31 48.94
CA THR A 3 -5.92 -57.84 48.97
C THR A 3 -6.57 -57.29 47.69
N PRO A 4 -7.42 -56.25 47.77
CA PRO A 4 -8.10 -55.71 46.60
C PRO A 4 -7.19 -54.75 45.82
N ILE A 5 -7.30 -54.83 44.49
CA ILE A 5 -6.66 -53.93 43.52
C ILE A 5 -7.37 -52.56 43.59
N GLN A 6 -6.59 -51.50 43.81
CA GLN A 6 -7.09 -50.12 43.80
C GLN A 6 -7.56 -49.72 42.39
N SER A 7 -8.77 -49.18 42.33
CA SER A 7 -9.38 -48.56 41.16
C SER A 7 -8.56 -47.33 40.72
N ALA A 8 -8.22 -47.29 39.42
CA ALA A 8 -7.64 -46.12 38.78
C ALA A 8 -8.65 -44.99 38.76
N THR A 9 -8.25 -43.82 39.25
CA THR A 9 -8.99 -42.57 39.18
C THR A 9 -9.10 -42.09 37.74
N ALA A 10 -10.29 -41.68 37.31
CA ALA A 10 -10.53 -41.05 36.02
C ALA A 10 -9.66 -39.78 35.89
N VAL A 11 -8.92 -39.69 34.79
CA VAL A 11 -8.18 -38.49 34.41
C VAL A 11 -9.20 -37.51 33.84
N ASP A 12 -9.43 -36.39 34.54
CA ASP A 12 -10.22 -35.28 34.02
C ASP A 12 -9.58 -34.76 32.72
N VAL A 13 -10.26 -35.01 31.61
CA VAL A 13 -9.92 -34.43 30.30
C VAL A 13 -10.28 -32.95 30.37
N VAL A 14 -9.27 -32.10 30.49
CA VAL A 14 -9.43 -30.64 30.32
C VAL A 14 -10.00 -30.41 28.91
N PRO A 15 -11.15 -29.70 28.75
CA PRO A 15 -11.69 -29.44 27.43
C PRO A 15 -10.68 -28.62 26.64
N GLU A 16 -10.27 -29.14 25.49
CA GLU A 16 -9.51 -28.40 24.50
C GLU A 16 -10.34 -27.17 24.13
N THR A 17 -9.86 -26.00 24.56
CA THR A 17 -10.48 -24.72 24.22
C THR A 17 -10.56 -24.64 22.71
N ALA A 18 -11.77 -24.70 22.16
CA ALA A 18 -12.01 -24.58 20.73
C ALA A 18 -11.24 -23.37 20.19
N ALA A 19 -10.48 -23.59 19.12
CA ALA A 19 -9.75 -22.52 18.45
C ALA A 19 -10.72 -21.35 18.17
N PRO A 20 -10.34 -20.11 18.49
CA PRO A 20 -11.23 -18.97 18.31
C PRO A 20 -11.69 -18.92 16.86
N VAL A 21 -13.01 -18.93 16.65
CA VAL A 21 -13.65 -18.81 15.35
C VAL A 21 -13.05 -17.58 14.66
N ALA A 22 -12.47 -17.78 13.47
CA ALA A 22 -11.88 -16.69 12.71
C ALA A 22 -12.95 -15.59 12.51
N PRO A 23 -12.64 -14.31 12.81
CA PRO A 23 -13.64 -13.26 12.71
C PRO A 23 -14.16 -13.14 11.27
N SER A 24 -15.49 -13.08 11.12
CA SER A 24 -16.11 -12.78 9.82
C SER A 24 -15.97 -11.28 9.55
N CYS A 25 -14.99 -10.92 8.73
CA CYS A 25 -14.62 -9.53 8.47
C CYS A 25 -15.53 -8.80 7.48
N GLY A 26 -16.48 -9.50 6.85
CA GLY A 26 -17.16 -8.98 5.66
C GLY A 26 -16.21 -8.72 4.48
N PRO A 27 -16.64 -7.97 3.46
CA PRO A 27 -15.76 -7.58 2.36
C PRO A 27 -14.63 -6.67 2.84
N ARG A 28 -13.46 -6.76 2.19
CA ARG A 28 -12.35 -5.84 2.48
C ARG A 28 -12.69 -4.45 1.94
N VAL A 29 -12.69 -3.45 2.81
CA VAL A 29 -12.92 -2.05 2.43
C VAL A 29 -11.77 -1.19 2.91
N ARG A 30 -10.94 -0.72 1.98
CA ARG A 30 -9.86 0.24 2.24
C ARG A 30 -10.46 1.62 2.47
N ARG A 31 -10.03 2.29 3.53
CA ARG A 31 -10.52 3.61 3.96
C ARG A 31 -9.37 4.60 4.05
N ALA A 32 -9.68 5.89 4.03
CA ALA A 32 -8.67 6.92 4.31
C ALA A 32 -8.11 6.69 5.72
N TRP A 33 -6.82 6.99 5.94
CA TRP A 33 -6.23 6.95 7.28
C TRP A 33 -7.05 7.73 8.32
N THR A 34 -7.56 8.89 7.90
CA THR A 34 -8.41 9.80 8.70
C THR A 34 -9.78 9.23 9.04
N ALA A 35 -10.24 8.19 8.32
CA ALA A 35 -11.51 7.51 8.57
C ALA A 35 -11.36 6.29 9.49
N LEU A 36 -10.13 5.93 9.87
CA LEU A 36 -9.88 4.91 10.88
C LEU A 36 -10.01 5.51 12.28
N THR A 37 -10.62 4.77 13.20
CA THR A 37 -10.59 5.08 14.63
C THR A 37 -9.17 4.93 15.20
N SER A 38 -8.89 5.53 16.37
CA SER A 38 -7.59 5.39 17.02
C SER A 38 -7.21 3.93 17.30
N ASN A 39 -8.20 3.07 17.63
CA ASN A 39 -7.98 1.64 17.82
C ASN A 39 -7.60 0.94 16.52
N GLU A 40 -8.28 1.25 15.41
CA GLU A 40 -7.95 0.69 14.09
C GLU A 40 -6.57 1.16 13.59
N GLN A 41 -6.23 2.44 13.81
CA GLN A 41 -4.90 2.98 13.51
C GLN A 41 -3.82 2.26 14.31
N MET A 42 -4.04 2.06 15.61
CA MET A 42 -3.09 1.33 16.46
C MET A 42 -2.98 -0.14 16.04
N LEU A 43 -4.08 -0.80 15.71
CA LEU A 43 -4.10 -2.18 15.25
C LEU A 43 -3.30 -2.34 13.93
N TYR A 44 -3.43 -1.39 13.00
CA TYR A 44 -2.62 -1.34 11.77
C TYR A 44 -1.12 -1.17 12.07
N LYS A 45 -0.76 -0.23 12.96
CA LYS A 45 0.64 -0.02 13.38
C LYS A 45 1.22 -1.26 14.08
N ASN A 46 0.41 -1.96 14.87
CA ASN A 46 0.77 -3.22 15.52
C ASN A 46 1.09 -4.32 14.50
N ALA A 47 0.26 -4.49 13.46
CA ALA A 47 0.54 -5.44 12.38
C ALA A 47 1.87 -5.12 11.66
N ILE A 48 2.14 -3.83 11.41
CA ILE A 48 3.42 -3.40 10.83
C ILE A 48 4.58 -3.75 11.76
N ALA A 49 4.53 -3.40 13.04
CA ALA A 49 5.60 -3.71 13.98
C ALA A 49 5.86 -5.22 14.09
N LEU A 50 4.82 -6.05 14.11
CA LEU A 50 4.94 -7.51 14.12
C LEU A 50 5.57 -8.06 12.83
N SER A 51 5.18 -7.52 11.68
CA SER A 51 5.78 -7.91 10.41
C SER A 51 7.25 -7.49 10.28
N MET A 52 7.64 -6.35 10.85
CA MET A 52 9.04 -5.94 10.96
C MET A 52 9.82 -6.88 11.88
N LYS A 53 9.27 -7.18 13.06
CA LYS A 53 9.89 -8.09 14.03
C LYS A 53 10.08 -9.52 13.50
N SER A 54 9.15 -10.02 12.70
CA SER A 54 9.22 -11.37 12.10
C SER A 54 10.14 -11.45 10.88
N GLY A 55 10.63 -10.32 10.36
CA GLY A 55 11.39 -10.26 9.11
C GLY A 55 10.55 -10.38 7.85
N ALA A 56 9.22 -10.51 7.95
CA ALA A 56 8.34 -10.54 6.79
C ALA A 56 8.34 -9.18 6.05
N TYR A 57 8.39 -8.07 6.79
CA TYR A 57 8.34 -6.73 6.19
C TYR A 57 9.54 -6.44 5.29
N ILE A 58 10.76 -6.78 5.73
CA ILE A 58 11.98 -6.54 4.94
C ILE A 58 11.97 -7.33 3.62
N LYS A 59 11.28 -8.48 3.54
CA LYS A 59 11.10 -9.22 2.28
C LYS A 59 10.29 -8.47 1.24
N PHE A 60 9.34 -7.62 1.65
CA PHE A 60 8.64 -6.75 0.70
C PHE A 60 9.56 -5.62 0.20
N VAL A 61 10.45 -5.10 1.05
CA VAL A 61 11.49 -4.15 0.60
C VAL A 61 12.44 -4.83 -0.39
N GLU A 62 12.80 -6.10 -0.18
CA GLU A 62 13.58 -6.89 -1.14
C GLU A 62 12.89 -6.99 -2.49
N ILE A 63 11.57 -7.25 -2.53
CA ILE A 63 10.80 -7.28 -3.80
C ILE A 63 10.96 -5.99 -4.58
N HIS A 64 10.85 -4.84 -3.92
CA HIS A 64 10.91 -3.54 -4.61
C HIS A 64 12.34 -3.09 -4.97
N THR A 65 13.35 -3.63 -4.29
CA THR A 65 14.78 -3.30 -4.53
C THR A 65 15.48 -4.33 -5.43
N GLU A 66 14.87 -5.48 -5.68
CA GLU A 66 15.39 -6.47 -6.62
C GLU A 66 15.30 -5.95 -8.05
N TYR A 67 16.38 -6.14 -8.82
CA TYR A 67 16.58 -5.51 -10.11
C TYR A 67 15.47 -5.81 -11.13
N GLN A 68 15.09 -7.08 -11.32
CA GLN A 68 14.07 -7.42 -12.32
C GLN A 68 12.68 -6.93 -11.90
N SER A 69 12.39 -7.03 -10.61
CA SER A 69 11.15 -6.57 -10.00
C SER A 69 11.00 -5.06 -10.14
N MET A 70 12.03 -4.27 -9.81
CA MET A 70 11.98 -2.80 -9.90
C MET A 70 11.85 -2.31 -11.35
N MET A 71 12.46 -3.03 -12.31
CA MET A 71 12.43 -2.70 -13.73
C MET A 71 11.06 -2.97 -14.37
N GLU A 72 10.33 -3.96 -13.86
CA GLU A 72 8.95 -4.19 -14.27
C GLU A 72 7.99 -3.19 -13.59
N ALA A 73 8.25 -2.87 -12.32
CA ALA A 73 7.41 -2.02 -11.49
C ALA A 73 7.37 -0.54 -11.91
N HIS A 74 8.41 0.00 -12.56
CA HIS A 74 8.55 1.44 -12.80
C HIS A 74 8.94 1.78 -14.24
N LYS A 75 8.46 2.93 -14.72
CA LYS A 75 8.67 3.43 -16.09
C LYS A 75 8.18 2.46 -17.16
N THR A 76 7.15 1.69 -16.83
CA THR A 76 6.48 0.76 -17.73
C THR A 76 4.97 0.98 -17.67
N CYS A 77 4.26 0.46 -18.67
CA CYS A 77 2.81 0.40 -18.68
C CYS A 77 2.22 -0.55 -17.62
N MET A 78 3.06 -1.29 -16.88
CA MET A 78 2.65 -2.24 -15.84
C MET A 78 2.72 -1.66 -14.43
N PHE A 79 3.19 -0.42 -14.27
CA PHE A 79 3.33 0.27 -12.98
C PHE A 79 2.13 0.05 -12.05
N ILE A 80 0.91 0.30 -12.53
CA ILE A 80 -0.30 0.17 -11.72
C ILE A 80 -0.59 -1.28 -11.32
N TYR A 81 -0.50 -2.22 -12.26
CA TYR A 81 -0.80 -3.64 -12.00
C TYR A 81 0.23 -4.29 -11.10
N TRP A 82 1.51 -3.94 -11.29
CA TRP A 82 2.58 -4.40 -10.43
C TRP A 82 2.36 -3.95 -8.98
N HIS A 83 2.13 -2.66 -8.75
CA HIS A 83 1.92 -2.13 -7.40
C HIS A 83 0.61 -2.63 -6.77
N ARG A 84 -0.43 -2.90 -7.56
CA ARG A 84 -1.67 -3.51 -7.07
C ARG A 84 -1.44 -4.89 -6.47
N LEU A 85 -0.75 -5.80 -7.18
CA LEU A 85 -0.45 -7.12 -6.64
C LEU A 85 0.42 -7.01 -5.38
N PHE A 86 1.40 -6.10 -5.40
CA PHE A 86 2.31 -5.85 -4.28
C PHE A 86 1.56 -5.45 -3.01
N LEU A 87 0.61 -4.52 -3.16
CA LEU A 87 -0.22 -4.00 -2.09
C LEU A 87 -1.18 -5.05 -1.52
N VAL A 88 -1.77 -5.90 -2.36
CA VAL A 88 -2.65 -7.00 -1.91
C VAL A 88 -1.87 -8.07 -1.16
N ALA A 89 -0.70 -8.46 -1.65
CA ALA A 89 0.16 -9.42 -0.95
C ALA A 89 0.64 -8.87 0.41
N PHE A 90 0.97 -7.58 0.48
CA PHE A 90 1.32 -6.92 1.74
C PHE A 90 0.15 -6.89 2.72
N GLU A 91 -1.06 -6.57 2.25
CA GLU A 91 -2.26 -6.61 3.08
C GLU A 91 -2.54 -8.02 3.61
N ASN A 92 -2.39 -9.06 2.77
CA ASN A 92 -2.49 -10.46 3.20
C ASN A 92 -1.48 -10.78 4.30
N MET A 93 -0.24 -10.29 4.19
CA MET A 93 0.79 -10.45 5.20
C MET A 93 0.41 -9.78 6.54
N LEU A 94 -0.16 -8.57 6.51
CA LEU A 94 -0.63 -7.88 7.72
C LEU A 94 -1.80 -8.63 8.37
N ARG A 95 -2.75 -9.12 7.57
CA ARG A 95 -3.91 -9.89 8.06
C ARG A 95 -3.50 -11.20 8.70
N ALA A 96 -2.37 -11.77 8.28
CA ALA A 96 -1.82 -13.01 8.81
C ALA A 96 -1.01 -12.86 10.11
N GLN A 97 -0.89 -11.65 10.68
CA GLN A 97 -0.17 -11.43 11.95
C GLN A 97 -0.91 -11.98 13.19
N GLY A 98 -2.10 -12.57 13.00
CA GLY A 98 -2.91 -13.21 14.03
C GLY A 98 -4.39 -12.88 13.91
N PRO A 99 -5.28 -13.56 14.66
CA PRO A 99 -6.74 -13.41 14.52
C PRO A 99 -7.24 -11.97 14.69
N ALA A 100 -6.61 -11.18 15.57
CA ALA A 100 -6.97 -9.78 15.79
C ALA A 100 -6.75 -8.90 14.54
N TYR A 101 -5.80 -9.27 13.67
CA TYR A 101 -5.43 -8.50 12.48
C TYR A 101 -6.17 -8.97 11.22
N ALA A 102 -6.92 -10.07 11.32
CA ALA A 102 -7.54 -10.75 10.20
C ALA A 102 -8.49 -9.86 9.39
N CYS A 103 -9.00 -8.76 9.94
CA CYS A 103 -9.91 -7.83 9.26
C CYS A 103 -9.27 -6.52 8.79
N ILE A 104 -7.96 -6.35 8.97
CA ILE A 104 -7.27 -5.14 8.55
C ILE A 104 -7.25 -5.03 7.03
N THR A 105 -7.32 -3.80 6.56
CA THR A 105 -7.07 -3.39 5.18
C THR A 105 -6.04 -2.27 5.19
N VAL A 106 -5.26 -2.13 4.12
CA VAL A 106 -4.32 -1.02 4.00
C VAL A 106 -5.11 0.29 3.83
N PRO A 107 -4.94 1.30 4.72
CA PRO A 107 -5.58 2.58 4.56
C PRO A 107 -4.88 3.41 3.49
N TYR A 108 -5.62 4.22 2.74
CA TYR A 108 -5.03 5.17 1.80
C TYR A 108 -4.73 6.52 2.45
N TRP A 109 -3.71 7.21 1.92
CA TRP A 109 -3.37 8.58 2.29
C TRP A 109 -3.99 9.55 1.29
N ASP A 110 -5.04 10.27 1.71
CA ASP A 110 -5.69 11.30 0.89
C ASP A 110 -4.86 12.60 0.85
N TRP A 111 -3.76 12.56 0.12
CA TRP A 111 -2.91 13.74 -0.08
C TRP A 111 -3.58 14.86 -0.89
N ILE A 112 -4.71 14.61 -1.57
CA ILE A 112 -5.50 15.66 -2.23
C ILE A 112 -6.14 16.54 -1.16
N ASN A 113 -6.77 15.91 -0.17
CA ASN A 113 -7.35 16.64 0.95
C ASN A 113 -6.27 17.40 1.72
N ASP A 114 -5.13 16.76 2.02
CA ASP A 114 -4.03 17.43 2.72
C ASP A 114 -3.49 18.63 1.91
N TYR A 115 -3.40 18.52 0.57
CA TYR A 115 -2.99 19.64 -0.29
C TYR A 115 -3.99 20.79 -0.25
N ASN A 116 -5.29 20.50 -0.21
CA ASN A 116 -6.32 21.54 -0.11
C ASN A 116 -6.21 22.30 1.21
N ARG A 117 -6.00 21.59 2.33
CA ARG A 117 -5.76 22.22 3.64
C ARG A 117 -4.53 23.13 3.59
N PHE A 118 -3.46 22.69 2.92
CA PHE A 118 -2.25 23.48 2.73
C PHE A 118 -2.50 24.79 1.95
N VAL A 119 -3.15 24.72 0.78
CA VAL A 119 -3.41 25.94 -0.02
C VAL A 119 -4.42 26.88 0.63
N ASN A 120 -5.30 26.37 1.49
CA ASN A 120 -6.21 27.15 2.32
C ASN A 120 -5.54 27.73 3.58
N ARG A 121 -4.24 27.48 3.77
CA ARG A 121 -3.45 27.94 4.93
C ARG A 121 -3.94 27.41 6.28
N GLU A 122 -4.56 26.25 6.30
CA GLU A 122 -4.97 25.56 7.54
C GLU A 122 -3.79 24.86 8.23
N CYS A 123 -2.68 24.71 7.51
CA CYS A 123 -1.46 24.05 7.95
C CYS A 123 -0.28 24.60 7.14
N THR A 124 0.93 24.51 7.70
CA THR A 124 2.12 25.16 7.13
C THR A 124 3.15 24.19 6.57
N SER A 125 2.94 22.89 6.68
CA SER A 125 3.86 21.87 6.17
C SER A 125 3.13 20.57 5.87
N MET A 126 3.73 19.73 5.05
CA MET A 126 3.19 18.43 4.68
C MET A 126 2.92 17.56 5.92
N LEU A 127 3.83 17.55 6.90
CA LEU A 127 3.60 16.85 8.17
C LEU A 127 2.38 17.41 8.92
N ASN A 128 2.27 18.74 9.06
CA ASN A 128 1.16 19.36 9.80
C ASN A 128 -0.19 19.20 9.07
N CYS A 129 -0.18 19.14 7.74
CA CYS A 129 -1.35 18.88 6.94
C CYS A 129 -1.81 17.41 6.96
N SER A 130 -0.93 16.46 7.29
CA SER A 130 -1.23 15.04 7.10
C SER A 130 -1.31 14.25 8.40
N MET A 131 -2.53 13.80 8.74
CA MET A 131 -2.73 12.85 9.84
C MET A 131 -2.11 11.48 9.54
N ALA A 132 -1.98 11.08 8.28
CA ALA A 132 -1.34 9.83 7.88
C ALA A 132 0.17 9.87 8.20
N LEU A 133 0.86 10.96 7.82
CA LEU A 133 2.28 11.13 8.14
C LEU A 133 2.52 11.15 9.65
N GLN A 134 1.71 11.91 10.40
CA GLN A 134 1.79 11.95 11.86
C GLN A 134 1.52 10.57 12.50
N GLY A 135 0.46 9.90 12.06
CA GLY A 135 0.02 8.62 12.63
C GLY A 135 1.01 7.47 12.38
N LEU A 136 1.66 7.46 11.22
CA LEU A 136 2.63 6.45 10.81
C LEU A 136 4.07 6.82 11.22
N GLY A 137 4.22 7.32 12.44
CA GLY A 137 5.50 7.59 13.10
C GLY A 137 5.97 9.05 13.00
N GLY A 138 5.39 9.88 12.12
CA GLY A 138 5.73 11.30 11.99
C GLY A 138 7.24 11.56 11.83
N ILE A 139 7.68 12.72 12.27
CA ILE A 139 9.10 12.96 12.51
C ILE A 139 9.28 13.24 14.00
N VAL A 140 10.33 12.68 14.57
CA VAL A 140 10.74 12.88 15.97
C VAL A 140 12.21 13.28 16.02
N GLU A 141 12.71 13.70 17.17
CA GLU A 141 14.14 13.95 17.32
C GLU A 141 14.94 12.69 16.94
N GLY A 142 16.01 12.89 16.18
CA GLY A 142 16.82 11.81 15.64
C GLY A 142 18.14 12.33 15.10
N LYS A 143 19.05 11.41 14.79
CA LYS A 143 20.36 11.73 14.23
C LYS A 143 20.32 11.61 12.71
N LYS A 144 21.01 12.52 12.01
CA LYS A 144 21.28 12.34 10.58
C LYS A 144 22.19 11.14 10.39
N VAL A 145 21.80 10.24 9.50
CA VAL A 145 22.55 9.02 9.18
C VAL A 145 22.49 8.74 7.68
N SER A 146 23.46 7.96 7.21
CA SER A 146 23.33 7.20 5.98
C SER A 146 23.08 5.75 6.35
N LEU A 147 22.01 5.15 5.83
CA LEU A 147 21.59 3.79 6.11
C LEU A 147 21.47 3.01 4.80
N SER A 148 22.14 1.86 4.71
CA SER A 148 21.98 0.93 3.60
C SER A 148 20.79 0.00 3.89
N ILE A 149 19.68 0.19 3.18
CA ILE A 149 18.48 -0.63 3.31
C ILE A 149 18.42 -1.61 2.15
N ASN A 150 18.60 -2.89 2.44
CA ASN A 150 18.79 -3.96 1.44
C ASN A 150 19.78 -3.59 0.31
N GLY A 151 20.85 -2.86 0.64
CA GLY A 151 21.87 -2.43 -0.32
C GLY A 151 21.62 -1.09 -0.98
N VAL A 152 20.42 -0.51 -0.82
CA VAL A 152 20.11 0.84 -1.29
C VAL A 152 20.58 1.85 -0.26
N SER A 153 21.47 2.75 -0.68
CA SER A 153 21.91 3.86 0.17
C SER A 153 20.78 4.86 0.35
N THR A 154 20.43 5.12 1.61
CA THR A 154 19.45 6.14 2.01
C THR A 154 20.12 7.13 2.95
N ALA A 155 19.69 8.39 2.96
CA ALA A 155 20.22 9.40 3.86
C ALA A 155 19.07 10.24 4.41
N GLY A 156 19.15 10.64 5.67
CA GLY A 156 18.10 11.43 6.31
C GLY A 156 18.22 11.38 7.83
N VAL A 157 17.17 11.82 8.53
CA VAL A 157 17.10 11.67 9.98
C VAL A 157 16.53 10.30 10.31
N CYS A 158 17.23 9.56 11.17
CA CYS A 158 16.82 8.26 11.69
C CYS A 158 15.74 8.46 12.75
N HIS A 159 14.48 8.11 12.42
CA HIS A 159 13.34 8.24 13.31
C HIS A 159 12.92 6.89 13.90
N THR A 160 12.67 6.90 15.20
CA THR A 160 12.40 5.70 16.03
C THR A 160 10.97 5.66 16.57
N ALA A 161 10.11 6.60 16.19
CA ALA A 161 8.73 6.60 16.63
C ALA A 161 8.00 5.32 16.20
N TYR A 162 7.09 4.83 17.04
CA TYR A 162 6.35 3.60 16.74
C TYR A 162 5.51 3.71 15.45
N PRO A 163 5.61 2.76 14.49
CA PRO A 163 6.25 1.44 14.59
C PRO A 163 7.69 1.33 14.04
N LEU A 164 8.31 2.43 13.65
CA LEU A 164 9.62 2.46 12.96
C LEU A 164 10.76 1.85 13.79
N ASN A 165 10.64 1.87 15.13
CA ASN A 165 11.62 1.26 16.02
C ASN A 165 11.80 -0.26 15.87
N PHE A 166 10.87 -0.95 15.21
CA PHE A 166 10.99 -2.38 14.94
C PHE A 166 11.71 -2.70 13.63
N PHE A 167 12.08 -1.68 12.84
CA PHE A 167 12.63 -1.88 11.51
C PHE A 167 14.04 -2.50 11.55
N CYS A 168 14.22 -3.54 10.73
CA CYS A 168 15.52 -4.11 10.42
C CYS A 168 15.83 -3.89 8.95
N HIS A 169 16.98 -3.28 8.66
CA HIS A 169 17.32 -2.79 7.32
C HIS A 169 17.83 -3.87 6.35
N ALA A 170 18.06 -5.11 6.82
CA ALA A 170 18.47 -6.23 5.98
C ALA A 170 17.99 -7.57 6.58
N SER A 171 17.67 -8.54 5.73
CA SER A 171 17.12 -9.83 6.16
C SER A 171 18.16 -10.83 6.66
N ASN A 172 19.45 -10.59 6.41
CA ASN A 172 20.54 -11.42 6.93
C ASN A 172 20.95 -11.07 8.37
N ILE A 173 20.37 -10.03 8.95
CA ILE A 173 20.60 -9.65 10.34
C ILE A 173 19.75 -10.57 11.22
N THR A 174 20.39 -11.58 11.80
CA THR A 174 19.75 -12.52 12.73
C THR A 174 19.76 -12.02 14.18
N ASP A 175 20.80 -11.25 14.54
CA ASP A 175 20.89 -10.57 15.83
C ASP A 175 20.15 -9.22 15.74
N THR A 176 18.93 -9.20 16.28
CA THR A 176 18.06 -8.01 16.25
C THR A 176 18.66 -6.77 16.91
N SER A 177 19.68 -6.91 17.78
CA SER A 177 20.39 -5.75 18.35
C SER A 177 21.20 -4.97 17.31
N LYS A 178 21.45 -5.56 16.14
CA LYS A 178 22.14 -4.92 15.00
C LYS A 178 21.20 -4.31 13.98
N CYS A 179 19.89 -4.46 14.15
CA CYS A 179 18.90 -3.77 13.33
C CYS A 179 19.05 -2.25 13.51
N SER A 180 18.69 -1.46 12.49
CA SER A 180 18.78 0.00 12.60
C SER A 180 17.86 0.56 13.68
N GLY A 181 16.73 -0.12 13.94
CA GLY A 181 15.73 0.34 14.91
C GLY A 181 15.15 1.70 14.52
N CYS A 182 15.26 2.08 13.25
CA CYS A 182 14.78 3.34 12.71
C CYS A 182 14.75 3.30 11.18
N ILE A 183 14.05 4.27 10.61
CA ILE A 183 13.99 4.54 9.16
C ILE A 183 14.40 5.99 8.92
N THR A 184 15.12 6.24 7.83
CA THR A 184 15.54 7.58 7.41
C THR A 184 14.37 8.32 6.75
N ARG A 185 14.04 9.52 7.23
CA ARG A 185 13.05 10.41 6.58
C ARG A 185 13.65 11.77 6.26
N GLY A 186 13.07 12.44 5.26
CA GLY A 186 13.30 13.84 4.98
C GLY A 186 12.62 14.77 5.98
N PRO A 187 12.84 16.10 5.86
CA PRO A 187 12.34 17.08 6.82
C PRO A 187 10.87 17.47 6.54
N TRP A 188 9.93 16.56 6.81
CA TRP A 188 8.50 16.70 6.46
C TRP A 188 7.80 17.92 7.09
N ASP A 189 8.35 18.46 8.17
CA ASP A 189 7.89 19.66 8.88
C ASP A 189 8.26 20.97 8.18
N THR A 190 9.21 20.94 7.23
CA THR A 190 9.66 22.11 6.47
C THR A 190 9.29 22.02 4.98
N LYS A 191 8.82 20.86 4.54
CA LYS A 191 8.43 20.59 3.15
C LYS A 191 6.93 20.77 2.94
N PHE A 192 6.55 21.05 1.70
CA PHE A 192 5.16 21.27 1.29
C PHE A 192 4.66 20.14 0.39
N LEU A 193 3.35 19.94 0.35
CA LEU A 193 2.74 19.01 -0.60
C LEU A 193 2.93 19.53 -2.03
N PRO A 194 3.32 18.68 -2.99
CA PRO A 194 3.60 19.11 -4.35
C PRO A 194 2.31 19.49 -5.08
N ALA A 195 2.37 20.48 -5.99
CA ALA A 195 1.20 20.89 -6.77
C ALA A 195 0.59 19.75 -7.62
N SER A 196 1.40 18.75 -7.99
CA SER A 196 0.93 17.55 -8.70
C SER A 196 -0.07 16.73 -7.87
N ALA A 197 -0.03 16.86 -6.53
CA ALA A 197 -0.95 16.26 -5.58
C ALA A 197 -2.28 17.04 -5.43
N GLY A 198 -2.40 18.23 -6.05
CA GLY A 198 -3.61 19.03 -5.99
C GLY A 198 -4.75 18.44 -6.82
N TYR A 199 -5.99 18.66 -6.39
CA TYR A 199 -7.20 18.08 -6.99
C TYR A 199 -7.29 18.25 -8.52
N ALA A 200 -7.11 19.48 -9.02
CA ALA A 200 -7.19 19.76 -10.46
C ALA A 200 -6.11 19.01 -11.26
N SER A 201 -4.90 18.92 -10.71
CA SER A 201 -3.79 18.17 -11.31
C SER A 201 -4.10 16.68 -11.36
N VAL A 202 -4.57 16.09 -10.26
CA VAL A 202 -4.94 14.66 -10.22
C VAL A 202 -6.08 14.36 -11.18
N ARG A 203 -7.13 15.18 -11.16
CA ARG A 203 -8.25 15.05 -12.09
C ARG A 203 -7.75 15.02 -13.53
N ASN A 204 -6.78 15.86 -13.88
CA ASN A 204 -6.15 15.84 -15.20
C ASN A 204 -5.35 14.56 -15.44
N GLN A 205 -4.52 14.11 -14.49
CA GLN A 205 -3.77 12.84 -14.61
C GLN A 205 -4.67 11.61 -14.83
N ILE A 206 -5.89 11.61 -14.27
CA ILE A 206 -6.87 10.52 -14.46
C ILE A 206 -7.62 10.67 -15.78
N PHE A 207 -8.27 11.82 -15.99
CA PHE A 207 -9.28 11.97 -17.04
C PHE A 207 -8.71 12.48 -18.36
N ALA A 208 -7.47 12.97 -18.43
CA ALA A 208 -6.81 13.21 -19.72
C ALA A 208 -6.33 11.89 -20.37
N SER A 209 -6.10 10.85 -19.58
CA SER A 209 -5.63 9.55 -20.06
C SER A 209 -6.75 8.74 -20.70
N THR A 210 -6.45 8.14 -21.84
CA THR A 210 -7.40 7.37 -22.66
C THR A 210 -7.31 5.87 -22.45
N ASN A 211 -6.17 5.37 -21.98
CA ASN A 211 -5.88 3.96 -21.72
C ASN A 211 -4.93 3.80 -20.52
N ILE A 212 -4.72 2.55 -20.08
CA ILE A 212 -3.93 2.24 -18.88
C ILE A 212 -2.46 2.66 -19.00
N ALA A 213 -1.85 2.70 -20.20
CA ALA A 213 -0.47 3.16 -20.36
C ALA A 213 -0.36 4.66 -20.09
N GLU A 214 -1.24 5.45 -20.70
CA GLU A 214 -1.28 6.90 -20.47
C GLU A 214 -1.60 7.22 -19.01
N PHE A 215 -2.55 6.49 -18.40
CA PHE A 215 -2.87 6.62 -16.99
C PHE A 215 -1.66 6.30 -16.10
N SER A 216 -1.02 5.15 -16.31
CA SER A 216 0.16 4.72 -15.54
C SER A 216 1.27 5.75 -15.66
N TYR A 217 1.56 6.22 -16.88
CA TYR A 217 2.58 7.23 -17.13
C TYR A 217 2.26 8.56 -16.43
N ALA A 218 1.02 9.05 -16.54
CA ALA A 218 0.60 10.32 -15.98
C ALA A 218 0.65 10.32 -14.44
N ILE A 219 0.19 9.23 -13.81
CA ILE A 219 0.21 9.10 -12.35
C ILE A 219 1.63 8.90 -11.83
N GLU A 220 2.42 8.01 -12.46
CA GLU A 220 3.80 7.73 -12.06
C GLU A 220 4.64 9.02 -12.10
N ASN A 221 4.67 9.71 -13.25
CA ASN A 221 5.44 10.94 -13.43
C ASN A 221 4.83 12.17 -12.74
N GLY A 222 3.57 12.09 -12.33
CA GLY A 222 2.83 13.16 -11.68
C GLY A 222 2.89 13.07 -10.16
N ALA A 223 1.75 12.80 -9.55
CA ALA A 223 1.61 12.81 -8.10
C ALA A 223 2.49 11.74 -7.41
N HIS A 224 2.65 10.56 -8.01
CA HIS A 224 3.41 9.47 -7.41
C HIS A 224 4.89 9.85 -7.16
N ASN A 225 5.62 10.21 -8.22
CA ASN A 225 7.05 10.55 -8.10
C ASN A 225 7.27 11.82 -7.28
N ALA A 226 6.39 12.82 -7.42
CA ALA A 226 6.52 14.07 -6.68
C ALA A 226 6.36 13.86 -5.16
N ILE A 227 5.43 13.00 -4.74
CA ILE A 227 5.23 12.67 -3.32
C ILE A 227 6.45 11.92 -2.75
N HIS A 228 6.95 10.88 -3.44
CA HIS A 228 8.18 10.20 -3.01
C HIS A 228 9.36 11.18 -2.90
N SER A 229 9.54 12.02 -3.92
CA SER A 229 10.64 12.98 -3.98
C SER A 229 10.61 14.01 -2.85
N VAL A 230 9.43 14.52 -2.47
CA VAL A 230 9.34 15.53 -1.40
C VAL A 230 9.45 14.92 0.00
N LEU A 231 9.05 13.66 0.17
CA LEU A 231 9.22 12.95 1.43
C LEU A 231 10.70 12.61 1.69
N ASP A 232 11.50 12.38 0.64
CA ASP A 232 12.95 12.15 0.72
C ASP A 232 13.29 10.98 1.68
N GLY A 233 14.55 10.81 2.11
CA GLY A 233 14.94 9.71 2.97
C GLY A 233 14.77 8.34 2.31
N ALA A 234 14.37 7.32 3.07
CA ALA A 234 14.13 5.99 2.52
C ALA A 234 13.03 5.99 1.46
N VAL A 235 11.92 6.70 1.71
CA VAL A 235 10.77 6.75 0.81
C VAL A 235 11.06 7.47 -0.51
N GLY A 236 12.11 8.30 -0.57
CA GLY A 236 12.60 8.90 -1.82
C GLY A 236 13.47 7.98 -2.69
N THR A 237 13.70 6.72 -2.30
CA THR A 237 14.60 5.78 -3.00
C THR A 237 13.89 4.49 -3.42
N PHE A 238 14.60 3.55 -4.05
CA PHE A 238 14.05 2.20 -4.30
C PHE A 238 13.79 1.40 -3.03
N ALA A 239 14.38 1.77 -1.89
CA ALA A 239 14.01 1.19 -0.59
C ALA A 239 12.74 1.83 -0.01
N SER A 240 11.92 2.52 -0.82
CA SER A 240 10.77 3.26 -0.33
C SER A 240 9.74 2.46 0.47
N PRO A 241 9.48 1.16 0.21
CA PRO A 241 8.61 0.36 1.07
C PRO A 241 9.15 0.15 2.48
N ALA A 242 10.41 0.49 2.77
CA ALA A 242 10.95 0.48 4.12
C ALA A 242 10.12 1.36 5.06
N ASP A 243 9.61 2.48 4.54
CA ASP A 243 8.76 3.39 5.30
C ASP A 243 7.28 2.98 5.26
N PRO A 244 6.59 2.82 6.41
CA PRO A 244 5.16 2.51 6.46
C PRO A 244 4.24 3.41 5.63
N ILE A 245 4.61 4.67 5.38
CA ILE A 245 3.78 5.58 4.57
C ILE A 245 3.66 5.13 3.11
N PHE A 246 4.64 4.39 2.59
CA PHE A 246 4.65 3.86 1.22
C PHE A 246 3.35 3.14 0.89
N TRP A 247 2.86 2.30 1.80
CA TRP A 247 1.67 1.47 1.58
C TRP A 247 0.41 2.31 1.49
N SER A 248 0.29 3.37 2.29
CA SER A 248 -0.85 4.29 2.23
C SER A 248 -0.80 5.21 1.01
N HIS A 249 0.41 5.61 0.58
CA HIS A 249 0.61 6.33 -0.68
C HIS A 249 0.20 5.47 -1.88
N HIS A 250 0.65 4.22 -1.95
CA HIS A 250 0.32 3.31 -3.05
C HIS A 250 -1.13 2.82 -3.02
N ALA A 251 -1.77 2.76 -1.84
CA ALA A 251 -3.23 2.57 -1.76
C ALA A 251 -4.01 3.77 -2.33
N MET A 252 -3.48 5.00 -2.23
CA MET A 252 -4.07 6.15 -2.91
C MET A 252 -3.87 6.06 -4.44
N VAL A 253 -2.67 5.69 -4.91
CA VAL A 253 -2.40 5.47 -6.34
C VAL A 253 -3.34 4.41 -6.93
N ASP A 254 -3.50 3.30 -6.23
CA ASP A 254 -4.41 2.22 -6.62
C ASP A 254 -5.89 2.64 -6.61
N LEU A 255 -6.31 3.45 -5.63
CA LEU A 255 -7.64 4.06 -5.59
C LEU A 255 -7.90 4.90 -6.85
N LEU A 256 -6.92 5.71 -7.27
CA LEU A 256 -7.05 6.51 -8.51
C LEU A 256 -7.21 5.62 -9.74
N HIS A 257 -6.56 4.46 -9.77
CA HIS A 257 -6.77 3.47 -10.82
C HIS A 257 -8.19 2.90 -10.79
N THR A 258 -8.76 2.60 -9.61
CA THR A 258 -10.15 2.15 -9.53
C THR A 258 -11.13 3.22 -10.05
N ILE A 259 -10.85 4.52 -9.84
CA ILE A 259 -11.62 5.60 -10.46
C ILE A 259 -11.48 5.58 -11.99
N PHE A 260 -10.24 5.49 -12.50
CA PHE A 260 -9.98 5.39 -13.94
C PHE A 260 -10.73 4.20 -14.56
N HIS A 261 -10.61 3.01 -13.97
CA HIS A 261 -11.24 1.77 -14.42
C HIS A 261 -12.76 1.93 -14.51
N LYS A 262 -13.40 2.37 -13.42
CA LYS A 262 -14.85 2.62 -13.39
C LYS A 262 -15.30 3.61 -14.46
N CYS A 263 -14.53 4.67 -14.69
CA CYS A 263 -14.91 5.76 -15.59
C CYS A 263 -14.57 5.53 -17.08
N ARG A 264 -13.60 4.68 -17.39
CA ARG A 264 -13.09 4.47 -18.76
C ARG A 264 -13.32 3.05 -19.27
N VAL A 265 -13.28 2.05 -18.40
CA VAL A 265 -13.46 0.64 -18.72
C VAL A 265 -14.90 0.19 -18.41
N GLY A 266 -15.46 0.67 -17.31
CA GLY A 266 -16.77 0.29 -16.79
C GLY A 266 -16.67 -0.71 -15.64
N GLU A 267 -17.83 -1.09 -15.09
CA GLU A 267 -17.93 -1.91 -13.85
C GLU A 267 -18.38 -3.35 -14.12
N ASN A 268 -18.61 -3.70 -15.38
CA ASN A 268 -19.01 -5.05 -15.74
C ASN A 268 -17.83 -6.02 -15.52
N MET A 269 -18.06 -7.08 -14.77
CA MET A 269 -17.10 -8.16 -14.60
C MET A 269 -16.71 -8.77 -15.95
N MET A 270 -15.41 -8.93 -16.15
CA MET A 270 -14.83 -9.46 -17.39
C MET A 270 -14.07 -10.76 -17.10
N THR A 271 -14.23 -11.74 -17.98
CA THR A 271 -13.33 -12.89 -18.04
C THR A 271 -11.89 -12.44 -18.34
N LEU A 272 -10.90 -13.27 -18.01
CA LEU A 272 -9.50 -12.98 -18.32
C LEU A 272 -9.25 -12.68 -19.81
N ALA A 273 -9.91 -13.41 -20.71
CA ALA A 273 -9.80 -13.17 -22.15
C ALA A 273 -10.36 -11.79 -22.56
N GLN A 274 -11.49 -11.38 -21.96
CA GLN A 274 -12.05 -10.05 -22.18
C GLN A 274 -11.16 -8.94 -21.61
N LYS A 275 -10.58 -9.15 -20.43
CA LYS A 275 -9.57 -8.24 -19.84
C LYS A 275 -8.37 -8.10 -20.76
N ALA A 276 -7.82 -9.21 -21.25
CA ALA A 276 -6.67 -9.23 -22.16
C ALA A 276 -6.94 -8.55 -23.51
N ALA A 277 -8.19 -8.55 -23.97
CA ALA A 277 -8.61 -7.93 -25.22
C ALA A 277 -9.12 -6.47 -25.06
N ASN A 278 -9.23 -5.95 -23.83
CA ASN A 278 -9.79 -4.63 -23.59
C ASN A 278 -8.78 -3.51 -23.94
N PRO A 279 -9.04 -2.66 -24.94
CA PRO A 279 -8.04 -1.68 -25.41
C PRO A 279 -7.83 -0.48 -24.47
N VAL A 280 -8.68 -0.33 -23.46
CA VAL A 280 -8.58 0.76 -22.47
C VAL A 280 -7.88 0.27 -21.20
N GLY A 281 -8.32 -0.89 -20.69
CA GLY A 281 -7.77 -1.53 -19.50
C GLY A 281 -6.48 -2.32 -19.79
N TRP A 282 -6.19 -2.70 -21.03
CA TRP A 282 -4.97 -3.39 -21.38
C TRP A 282 -4.24 -2.66 -22.51
N THR A 283 -2.92 -2.64 -22.38
CA THR A 283 -2.01 -2.17 -23.42
C THR A 283 -0.70 -2.92 -23.29
N THR A 284 0.10 -2.89 -24.36
CA THR A 284 1.43 -3.46 -24.36
C THR A 284 2.49 -2.37 -24.47
N CYS A 285 3.64 -2.59 -23.86
CA CYS A 285 4.83 -1.75 -24.00
C CYS A 285 6.08 -2.63 -23.92
N ARG A 286 7.24 -2.03 -24.22
CA ARG A 286 8.51 -2.73 -24.15
C ARG A 286 8.93 -2.95 -22.70
N ARG A 287 9.48 -4.13 -22.44
CA ARG A 287 10.31 -4.44 -21.27
C ARG A 287 11.70 -3.82 -21.43
N GLN A 288 12.47 -3.78 -20.35
CA GLN A 288 13.86 -3.31 -20.37
C GLN A 288 14.80 -4.19 -21.20
N ASP A 289 14.51 -5.48 -21.33
CA ASP A 289 15.26 -6.43 -22.17
C ASP A 289 14.84 -6.39 -23.66
N ASN A 290 14.07 -5.38 -24.06
CA ASN A 290 13.48 -5.19 -25.39
C ASN A 290 12.40 -6.21 -25.81
N THR A 291 12.01 -7.14 -24.94
CA THR A 291 10.79 -7.94 -25.17
C THR A 291 9.54 -7.09 -24.90
N VAL A 292 8.35 -7.66 -25.08
CA VAL A 292 7.08 -6.93 -25.04
C VAL A 292 6.15 -7.59 -24.01
N PHE A 293 5.46 -6.79 -23.20
CA PHE A 293 4.51 -7.32 -22.21
C PHE A 293 3.27 -7.91 -22.89
N GLY A 294 3.01 -9.19 -22.64
CA GLY A 294 1.76 -9.87 -22.96
C GLY A 294 0.75 -9.78 -21.83
N ALA A 295 -0.54 -9.79 -22.18
CA ALA A 295 -1.65 -9.70 -21.21
C ALA A 295 -1.64 -10.83 -20.18
N LEU A 296 -1.16 -12.00 -20.60
CA LEU A 296 -1.11 -13.22 -19.81
C LEU A 296 0.26 -13.46 -19.19
N ASP A 297 1.21 -12.54 -19.37
CA ASP A 297 2.49 -12.65 -18.70
C ASP A 297 2.28 -12.58 -17.19
N HIS A 298 3.04 -13.38 -16.47
CA HIS A 298 3.04 -13.35 -15.01
C HIS A 298 3.93 -12.21 -14.52
N ILE A 299 3.47 -11.52 -13.49
CA ILE A 299 4.23 -10.49 -12.80
C ILE A 299 5.51 -11.05 -12.21
N THR A 300 6.57 -10.29 -12.37
CA THR A 300 7.87 -10.52 -11.77
C THR A 300 7.94 -9.83 -10.41
N MET A 301 7.86 -10.63 -9.33
CA MET A 301 8.17 -10.21 -7.96
C MET A 301 9.14 -11.21 -7.34
N ARG A 302 10.34 -10.76 -7.01
CA ARG A 302 11.42 -11.61 -6.53
C ARG A 302 12.04 -11.04 -5.26
N THR A 303 12.32 -11.90 -4.29
CA THR A 303 13.10 -11.53 -3.11
C THR A 303 14.57 -11.79 -3.37
N ALA A 304 15.44 -10.91 -2.88
CA ALA A 304 16.88 -11.07 -2.93
C ALA A 304 17.55 -10.19 -1.87
N LEU A 305 18.42 -10.80 -1.07
CA LEU A 305 19.32 -10.04 -0.19
C LEU A 305 20.40 -9.40 -1.08
N PHE A 306 20.44 -8.07 -1.15
CA PHE A 306 21.39 -7.34 -2.00
C PHE A 306 21.38 -7.78 -3.48
N GLY A 307 20.26 -8.32 -3.99
CA GLY A 307 20.18 -8.85 -5.36
C GLY A 307 20.87 -10.22 -5.58
N LEU A 308 21.42 -10.85 -4.52
CA LEU A 308 22.08 -12.15 -4.62
C LEU A 308 21.05 -13.29 -4.57
N LYS A 309 21.11 -14.19 -5.56
CA LYS A 309 20.23 -15.38 -5.70
C LYS A 309 18.74 -15.04 -5.63
N PRO A 310 18.20 -14.27 -6.60
CA PRO A 310 16.80 -13.88 -6.59
C PRO A 310 15.88 -15.11 -6.62
N LEU A 311 14.88 -15.10 -5.76
CA LEU A 311 13.86 -16.14 -5.64
C LEU A 311 12.50 -15.52 -5.98
N ASN A 312 11.65 -16.24 -6.70
CA ASN A 312 10.27 -15.78 -6.90
C ASN A 312 9.60 -15.62 -5.52
N SER A 313 8.96 -14.49 -5.27
CA SER A 313 8.27 -14.18 -4.01
C SER A 313 7.30 -15.26 -3.58
N THR A 314 6.63 -15.97 -4.51
CA THR A 314 5.72 -17.09 -4.20
C THR A 314 6.44 -18.30 -3.62
N LEU A 315 7.75 -18.44 -3.84
CA LEU A 315 8.59 -19.51 -3.32
C LEU A 315 9.38 -19.09 -2.07
N ASP A 316 9.31 -17.81 -1.68
CA ASP A 316 9.98 -17.33 -0.48
C ASP A 316 9.38 -18.00 0.78
N PRO A 317 10.20 -18.61 1.64
CA PRO A 317 9.70 -19.38 2.78
C PRO A 317 9.00 -18.50 3.85
N VAL A 318 9.26 -17.19 3.85
CA VAL A 318 8.67 -16.25 4.82
C VAL A 318 7.36 -15.67 4.27
N ILE A 319 7.38 -15.21 3.01
CA ILE A 319 6.27 -14.43 2.44
C ILE A 319 5.48 -15.12 1.33
N GLY A 320 5.96 -16.23 0.76
CA GLY A 320 5.33 -16.87 -0.40
C GLY A 320 3.87 -17.27 -0.17
N LYS A 321 3.55 -17.70 1.05
CA LYS A 321 2.18 -18.02 1.46
C LYS A 321 1.17 -16.87 1.31
N TYR A 322 1.63 -15.61 1.31
CA TYR A 322 0.74 -14.44 1.19
C TYR A 322 0.32 -14.14 -0.26
N PHE A 323 0.97 -14.79 -1.24
CA PHE A 323 0.63 -14.73 -2.65
C PHE A 323 -0.33 -15.85 -3.09
N ASN A 324 -0.60 -16.83 -2.22
CA ASN A 324 -1.47 -17.95 -2.55
C ASN A 324 -2.88 -17.48 -2.93
N GLY A 325 -3.35 -17.92 -4.09
CA GLY A 325 -4.67 -17.56 -4.62
C GLY A 325 -4.77 -16.15 -5.22
N LEU A 326 -3.70 -15.36 -5.22
CA LEU A 326 -3.68 -14.09 -5.94
C LEU A 326 -3.48 -14.33 -7.44
N PRO A 327 -4.17 -13.57 -8.31
CA PRO A 327 -3.85 -13.61 -9.72
C PRO A 327 -2.47 -13.02 -9.96
N THR A 328 -1.67 -13.70 -10.77
CA THR A 328 -0.31 -13.26 -11.12
C THR A 328 -0.19 -12.78 -12.56
N GLN A 329 -1.21 -12.98 -13.40
CA GLN A 329 -1.23 -12.49 -14.78
C GLN A 329 -1.59 -11.02 -14.83
N LEU A 330 -0.91 -10.24 -15.67
CA LEU A 330 -1.06 -8.78 -15.70
C LEU A 330 -2.51 -8.32 -15.97
N ALA A 331 -3.17 -8.90 -16.97
CA ALA A 331 -4.55 -8.53 -17.29
C ALA A 331 -5.55 -8.91 -16.20
N ALA A 332 -5.26 -9.93 -15.37
CA ALA A 332 -6.15 -10.32 -14.27
C ALA A 332 -6.27 -9.21 -13.20
N LEU A 333 -5.24 -8.36 -13.06
CA LEU A 333 -5.15 -7.29 -12.07
C LEU A 333 -5.90 -6.00 -12.45
N MET A 334 -6.52 -5.99 -13.63
CA MET A 334 -7.31 -4.87 -14.15
C MET A 334 -8.40 -4.40 -13.17
N ASP A 335 -9.04 -5.33 -12.46
CA ASP A 335 -10.14 -5.05 -11.54
C ASP A 335 -9.82 -5.59 -10.14
N ASN A 336 -9.86 -4.71 -9.13
CA ASN A 336 -9.63 -5.05 -7.73
C ASN A 336 -10.76 -5.88 -7.09
N ASN A 337 -11.89 -6.04 -7.78
CA ASN A 337 -13.02 -6.82 -7.32
C ASN A 337 -12.94 -8.31 -7.68
N ASP A 338 -11.96 -8.73 -8.47
CA ASP A 338 -11.88 -10.09 -9.06
C ASP A 338 -10.66 -10.91 -8.57
N PHE A 339 -10.33 -10.80 -7.27
CA PHE A 339 -9.21 -11.50 -6.61
C PHE A 339 -9.67 -12.56 -5.60
N GLY A 340 -10.89 -13.09 -5.76
CA GLY A 340 -11.49 -14.05 -4.84
C GLY A 340 -11.59 -13.50 -3.41
N SER A 341 -11.04 -14.23 -2.43
CA SER A 341 -11.03 -13.82 -1.02
C SER A 341 -10.12 -12.62 -0.72
N SER A 342 -9.33 -12.19 -1.71
CA SER A 342 -8.49 -11.00 -1.64
C SER A 342 -9.05 -9.81 -2.41
N SER A 343 -10.26 -9.91 -2.97
CA SER A 343 -10.96 -8.76 -3.54
C SER A 343 -11.21 -7.69 -2.49
N TYR A 344 -11.20 -6.42 -2.90
CA TYR A 344 -11.38 -5.28 -2.01
C TYR A 344 -12.04 -4.10 -2.69
N LEU A 345 -12.67 -3.25 -1.88
CA LEU A 345 -13.31 -2.00 -2.28
C LEU A 345 -12.60 -0.81 -1.63
N TYR A 346 -12.89 0.39 -2.13
CA TYR A 346 -12.52 1.64 -1.47
C TYR A 346 -13.76 2.35 -0.93
N LEU A 347 -13.65 2.89 0.29
CA LEU A 347 -14.56 3.92 0.77
C LEU A 347 -14.03 5.28 0.32
N TYR A 348 -14.70 5.88 -0.66
CA TYR A 348 -14.36 7.20 -1.17
C TYR A 348 -14.92 8.31 -0.26
N GLN A 349 -14.13 9.37 -0.06
CA GLN A 349 -14.55 10.54 0.72
C GLN A 349 -14.26 11.84 -0.05
N GLY A 350 -15.06 12.87 0.21
CA GLY A 350 -14.87 14.21 -0.36
C GLY A 350 -14.68 14.22 -1.88
N LEU A 351 -13.61 14.88 -2.32
CA LEU A 351 -13.28 15.08 -3.74
C LEU A 351 -12.98 13.78 -4.50
N LEU A 352 -12.51 12.73 -3.82
CA LEU A 352 -12.31 11.42 -4.43
C LEU A 352 -13.66 10.78 -4.78
N GLY A 353 -14.65 10.93 -3.89
CA GLY A 353 -16.02 10.46 -4.13
C GLY A 353 -16.67 11.17 -5.32
N GLU A 354 -16.42 12.47 -5.48
CA GLU A 354 -16.85 13.22 -6.66
C GLU A 354 -16.21 12.73 -7.95
N MET A 355 -14.90 12.49 -7.95
CA MET A 355 -14.21 11.93 -9.13
C MET A 355 -14.75 10.54 -9.48
N TYR A 356 -14.99 9.70 -8.48
CA TYR A 356 -15.56 8.37 -8.69
C TYR A 356 -16.99 8.44 -9.26
N THR A 357 -17.86 9.27 -8.69
CA THR A 357 -19.27 9.35 -9.09
C THR A 357 -19.47 10.04 -10.44
N LYS A 358 -18.81 11.19 -10.66
CA LYS A 358 -19.03 12.05 -11.83
C LYS A 358 -18.01 11.86 -12.95
N CYS A 359 -16.92 11.11 -12.73
CA CYS A 359 -15.89 10.89 -13.73
C CYS A 359 -15.37 12.21 -14.33
N GLY A 360 -15.24 12.29 -15.67
CA GLY A 360 -14.83 13.51 -16.37
C GLY A 360 -15.76 14.71 -16.22
N ASN A 361 -16.94 14.56 -15.60
CA ASN A 361 -17.85 15.66 -15.26
C ASN A 361 -17.68 16.16 -13.81
N ALA A 362 -16.76 15.59 -13.03
CA ALA A 362 -16.41 16.09 -11.72
C ALA A 362 -15.92 17.56 -11.81
N PRO A 363 -16.16 18.40 -10.78
CA PRO A 363 -15.72 19.80 -10.77
C PRO A 363 -14.25 19.95 -11.15
N THR A 364 -13.89 21.03 -11.86
CA THR A 364 -12.48 21.27 -12.22
C THR A 364 -11.72 22.02 -11.14
N THR A 365 -12.44 22.62 -10.18
CA THR A 365 -11.88 23.36 -9.05
C THR A 365 -12.60 23.04 -7.75
N LEU A 366 -11.90 23.22 -6.62
CA LEU A 366 -12.51 23.11 -5.29
C LEU A 366 -13.65 24.12 -5.10
N HIS A 367 -13.52 25.33 -5.64
CA HIS A 367 -14.57 26.36 -5.55
C HIS A 367 -15.87 25.92 -6.24
N GLN A 368 -15.77 25.24 -7.38
CA GLN A 368 -16.92 24.65 -8.03
C GLN A 368 -17.52 23.50 -7.19
N PHE A 369 -16.69 22.69 -6.54
CA PHE A 369 -17.17 21.66 -5.62
C PHE A 369 -17.95 22.24 -4.43
N LEU A 370 -17.39 23.25 -3.75
CA LEU A 370 -18.04 23.91 -2.61
C LEU A 370 -19.39 24.56 -2.97
N ARG A 371 -19.58 24.98 -4.23
CA ARG A 371 -20.87 25.49 -4.72
C ARG A 371 -21.94 24.40 -4.92
N LEU A 372 -21.52 23.14 -5.05
CA LEU A 372 -22.42 21.99 -5.27
C LEU A 372 -22.81 21.29 -3.96
N LEU A 373 -22.12 21.58 -2.86
CA LEU A 373 -22.55 21.12 -1.55
C LEU A 373 -23.90 21.78 -1.21
N PRO A 374 -24.90 21.03 -0.71
CA PRO A 374 -26.12 21.63 -0.20
C PRO A 374 -25.72 22.69 0.82
N ARG A 375 -26.16 23.93 0.64
CA ARG A 375 -26.08 24.93 1.70
C ARG A 375 -27.00 24.44 2.81
N HIS A 376 -26.48 23.65 3.74
CA HIS A 376 -27.15 23.49 5.02
C HIS A 376 -27.22 24.88 5.62
N HIS A 377 -28.44 25.42 5.67
CA HIS A 377 -28.75 26.62 6.41
C HIS A 377 -28.30 26.39 7.85
N PHE A 378 -27.17 26.99 8.24
CA PHE A 378 -26.96 27.42 9.61
C PHE A 378 -27.96 28.57 9.86
N GLN A 379 -29.19 28.19 10.16
CA GLN A 379 -30.11 28.98 10.97
C GLN A 379 -30.22 28.27 12.32
N GLN A 380 -29.34 28.64 13.25
CA GLN A 380 -29.67 29.26 14.54
C GLN A 380 -28.37 29.48 15.34
#